data_AF-V9LJ68-F1
#
_entry.id   AF-V9LJ68-F1
#
_cell.length_a   1.000
_cell.length_b   1.000
_cell.length_c   1.000
_cell.angle_alpha   90.00
_cell.angle_beta   90.00
_cell.angle_gamma   90.00
#
_symmetry.space_group_name_H-M   'P 1'
#
loop_
_entity.id
_entity.type
_entity.pdbx_description
1 polymer ?
#
loop_
_entity_poly.entity_id
_entity_poly.type
_entity_poly.pdbx_seq_one_letter_code
_entity_poly.pdbx_strand_id
1 'polypeptide(L)'
;MADKDEKKEQSKGGWLHFIYNPGTGQFMGRTASSWALILLFYLVFYGFLAGLFSFTMWVMLQTLDDYTPKYRDRVANPGLMIRPKVGSALEIVFNKSDAQSYEKYVIALDNFLKPYEDLQQAQKNVLCQRGKYFNQND
;
A
#
# COMPACT_ATOMS: atom_id res chain seq x y z
N MET A 1 30.18 28.20 -40.92
CA MET A 1 29.00 27.52 -40.34
C MET A 1 29.00 25.99 -40.50
N ALA A 2 29.93 25.36 -41.25
CA ALA A 2 29.94 23.91 -41.50
C ALA A 2 30.54 23.01 -40.38
N ASP A 3 31.51 23.49 -39.59
CA ASP A 3 32.19 22.67 -38.54
C ASP A 3 31.25 22.22 -37.38
N LYS A 4 30.15 22.96 -37.17
CA LYS A 4 29.24 22.72 -36.04
C LYS A 4 28.23 21.61 -36.32
N ASP A 5 27.95 21.32 -37.59
CA ASP A 5 27.01 20.28 -38.01
C ASP A 5 27.70 18.91 -38.10
N GLU A 6 28.96 18.85 -38.57
CA GLU A 6 29.76 17.61 -38.61
C GLU A 6 30.04 17.03 -37.21
N LYS A 7 30.35 17.88 -36.22
CA LYS A 7 30.51 17.44 -34.81
C LYS A 7 29.23 16.89 -34.20
N LYS A 8 28.06 17.41 -34.59
CA LYS A 8 26.76 16.90 -34.12
C LYS A 8 26.39 15.57 -34.75
N GLU A 9 26.71 15.34 -36.03
CA GLU A 9 26.50 14.06 -36.68
C GLU A 9 27.45 12.97 -36.18
N GLN A 10 28.74 13.27 -35.98
CA GLN A 10 29.70 12.32 -35.38
C GLN A 10 29.30 11.92 -33.95
N SER A 11 28.85 12.88 -33.13
CA SER A 11 28.40 12.62 -31.76
C SER A 11 27.12 11.77 -31.71
N LYS A 12 26.15 12.04 -32.60
CA LYS A 12 24.92 11.24 -32.71
C LYS A 12 25.19 9.83 -33.25
N GLY A 13 26.09 9.71 -34.22
CA GLY A 13 26.51 8.42 -34.80
C GLY A 13 27.14 7.51 -33.76
N GLY A 14 28.01 8.04 -32.89
CA GLY A 14 28.64 7.26 -31.81
C GLY A 14 27.66 6.76 -30.75
N TRP A 15 26.69 7.59 -30.33
CA TRP A 15 25.68 7.20 -29.33
C TRP A 15 24.65 6.21 -29.88
N LEU A 16 24.20 6.40 -31.13
CA LEU A 16 23.30 5.47 -31.80
C LEU A 16 23.99 4.12 -32.08
N HIS A 17 25.27 4.15 -32.47
CA HIS A 17 26.08 2.93 -32.68
C HIS A 17 26.38 2.19 -31.37
N PHE A 18 26.40 2.88 -30.22
CA PHE A 18 26.49 2.26 -28.90
C PHE A 18 25.21 1.50 -28.52
N ILE A 19 24.03 2.05 -28.89
CA ILE A 19 22.74 1.40 -28.65
C ILE A 19 22.54 0.21 -29.58
N TYR A 20 22.82 0.37 -30.87
CA TYR A 20 22.61 -0.66 -31.88
C TYR A 20 23.68 -0.61 -32.96
N ASN A 21 24.36 -1.74 -33.17
CA ASN A 21 25.32 -1.92 -34.26
C ASN A 21 24.66 -2.66 -35.43
N PRO A 22 24.33 -1.99 -36.55
CA PRO A 22 23.64 -2.60 -37.69
C PRO A 22 24.49 -3.61 -38.46
N GLY A 23 25.82 -3.58 -38.34
CA GLY A 23 26.72 -4.51 -39.03
C GLY A 23 26.82 -5.88 -38.35
N THR A 24 26.69 -5.92 -37.02
CA THR A 24 26.77 -7.16 -36.22
C THR A 24 25.45 -7.54 -35.56
N GLY A 25 24.41 -6.71 -35.66
CA GLY A 25 23.11 -6.92 -35.03
C GLY A 25 23.16 -6.91 -33.50
N GLN A 26 24.17 -6.27 -32.90
CA GLN A 26 24.34 -6.22 -31.46
C GLN A 26 23.59 -5.03 -30.85
N PHE A 27 22.87 -5.27 -29.76
CA PHE A 27 22.21 -4.25 -28.95
C PHE A 27 22.98 -4.05 -27.65
N MET A 28 23.41 -2.81 -27.37
CA MET A 28 24.24 -2.47 -26.20
C MET A 28 25.42 -3.43 -25.99
N GLY A 29 26.11 -3.78 -27.08
CA GLY A 29 27.31 -4.63 -27.05
C GLY A 29 27.07 -6.14 -26.87
N ARG A 30 25.82 -6.63 -26.98
CA ARG A 30 25.51 -8.07 -26.96
C ARG A 30 24.61 -8.49 -28.11
N THR A 31 24.73 -9.74 -28.55
CA THR A 31 23.85 -10.32 -29.57
C THR A 31 22.46 -10.60 -29.01
N ALA A 32 21.43 -10.62 -29.86
CA ALA A 32 20.06 -10.92 -29.45
C ALA A 32 19.92 -12.27 -28.72
N SER A 33 20.70 -13.28 -29.14
CA SER A 33 20.74 -14.59 -28.49
C SER A 33 21.26 -14.52 -27.04
N SER A 34 22.33 -13.73 -26.79
CA SER A 34 22.84 -13.51 -25.44
C SER A 34 21.81 -12.77 -24.57
N TRP A 35 21.17 -11.73 -25.12
CA TRP A 35 20.09 -11.02 -24.42
C TRP A 35 18.93 -11.95 -24.04
N ALA A 36 18.47 -12.80 -24.96
CA ALA A 36 17.42 -13.77 -24.69
C ALA A 36 17.81 -14.75 -23.58
N LEU A 37 19.05 -15.26 -23.58
CA LEU A 37 19.58 -16.15 -22.54
C LEU A 37 19.64 -15.46 -21.16
N ILE A 38 20.10 -14.20 -21.12
CA ILE A 38 20.17 -13.43 -19.87
C ILE A 38 18.78 -13.15 -19.32
N LEU A 39 17.85 -12.72 -20.18
CA LEU A 39 16.47 -12.45 -19.78
C LEU A 39 15.77 -13.72 -19.29
N LEU A 40 15.97 -14.85 -19.99
CA LEU A 40 15.43 -16.14 -19.57
C LEU A 40 16.00 -16.57 -18.22
N PHE A 41 17.31 -16.44 -18.03
CA PHE A 41 17.97 -16.72 -16.75
C PHE A 41 17.36 -15.89 -15.62
N TYR A 42 17.23 -14.58 -15.79
CA TYR A 42 16.66 -13.70 -14.76
C TYR A 42 15.17 -13.95 -14.53
N LEU A 43 14.39 -14.27 -15.56
CA LEU A 43 12.98 -14.63 -15.42
C LEU A 43 12.85 -15.87 -14.52
N VAL A 44 13.59 -16.93 -14.84
CA VAL A 44 13.56 -18.17 -14.06
C VAL A 44 14.10 -17.94 -12.65
N PHE A 45 15.24 -17.28 -12.51
CA PHE A 45 15.87 -16.98 -11.23
C PHE A 45 14.95 -16.18 -10.30
N TYR A 46 14.41 -15.05 -10.77
CA TYR A 46 13.50 -14.23 -9.97
C TYR A 46 12.14 -14.90 -9.77
N GLY A 47 11.70 -15.76 -10.69
CA GLY A 47 10.52 -16.60 -10.51
C GLY A 47 10.68 -17.57 -9.34
N PHE A 48 11.82 -18.28 -9.27
CA PHE A 48 12.15 -19.13 -8.11
C PHE A 48 12.30 -18.33 -6.83
N LEU A 49 12.97 -17.17 -6.87
CA LEU A 49 13.15 -16.32 -5.70
C LEU A 49 11.80 -15.82 -5.15
N ALA A 50 10.91 -15.34 -6.04
CA ALA A 50 9.56 -14.94 -5.67
C ALA A 50 8.75 -16.12 -5.14
N GLY A 51 8.86 -17.30 -5.76
CA GLY A 51 8.21 -18.53 -5.30
C GLY A 51 8.64 -18.93 -3.88
N LEU A 52 9.94 -18.89 -3.59
CA LEU A 52 10.47 -19.18 -2.25
C LEU A 52 10.00 -18.14 -1.23
N PHE A 53 9.98 -16.85 -1.59
CA PHE A 53 9.47 -15.80 -0.72
C PHE A 53 7.97 -15.96 -0.44
N SER A 54 7.17 -16.21 -1.46
CA SER A 54 5.73 -16.47 -1.31
C SER A 54 5.47 -17.73 -0.49
N PHE A 55 6.28 -18.79 -0.66
CA PHE A 55 6.16 -20.01 0.12
C PHE A 55 6.48 -19.79 1.60
N THR A 56 7.58 -19.11 1.93
CA THR A 56 7.92 -18.82 3.33
C THR A 56 6.89 -17.90 3.99
N MET A 57 6.37 -16.91 3.24
CA MET A 57 5.26 -16.09 3.69
C MET A 57 4.00 -16.92 3.93
N TRP A 58 3.65 -17.84 3.03
CA TRP A 58 2.50 -18.74 3.17
C TRP A 58 2.62 -19.62 4.42
N VAL A 59 3.79 -20.26 4.63
CA VAL A 59 4.05 -21.06 5.84
C VAL A 59 3.90 -20.21 7.11
N MET A 60 4.42 -18.98 7.11
CA MET A 60 4.26 -18.08 8.26
C MET A 60 2.77 -17.79 8.53
N LEU A 61 1.96 -17.54 7.51
CA LEU A 61 0.52 -17.31 7.67
C LEU A 61 -0.21 -18.52 8.25
N GLN A 62 0.22 -19.76 7.95
CA GLN A 62 -0.34 -20.97 8.57
C GLN A 62 -0.06 -21.07 10.08
N THR A 63 0.86 -20.26 10.62
CA THR A 63 1.17 -20.22 12.07
C THR A 63 0.41 -19.13 12.83
N LEU A 64 -0.45 -18.37 12.15
CA LEU A 64 -1.27 -17.32 12.75
C LEU A 64 -2.68 -17.83 13.03
N ASP A 65 -3.25 -17.32 14.11
CA ASP A 65 -4.64 -17.54 14.51
C ASP A 65 -5.52 -16.41 13.95
N ASP A 66 -6.71 -16.75 13.45
CA ASP A 66 -7.62 -15.78 12.82
C ASP A 66 -8.34 -14.87 13.83
N TYR A 67 -8.40 -15.26 15.11
CA TYR A 67 -9.16 -14.55 16.15
C TYR A 67 -8.24 -13.76 17.11
N THR A 68 -7.03 -14.25 17.36
CA THR A 68 -6.11 -13.73 18.36
C THR A 68 -4.73 -13.40 17.78
N PRO A 69 -4.30 -12.12 17.79
CA PRO A 69 -2.93 -11.78 17.38
C PRO A 69 -1.89 -12.37 18.34
N LYS A 70 -0.81 -12.91 17.76
CA LYS A 70 0.30 -13.56 18.47
C LYS A 70 1.01 -12.66 19.48
N TYR A 71 1.18 -11.37 19.16
CA TYR A 71 1.86 -10.40 20.01
C TYR A 71 0.96 -9.19 20.27
N ARG A 72 0.81 -8.82 21.55
CA ARG A 72 -0.01 -7.69 22.03
C ARG A 72 0.78 -6.74 22.94
N ASP A 73 2.08 -6.94 23.10
CA ASP A 73 2.99 -6.16 23.93
C ASP A 73 3.02 -4.66 23.54
N ARG A 74 2.88 -4.37 22.24
CA ARG A 74 2.86 -2.99 21.73
C ARG A 74 1.54 -2.26 21.92
N VAL A 75 0.51 -2.94 22.41
CA VAL A 75 -0.84 -2.38 22.66
C VAL A 75 -1.34 -2.72 24.06
N ALA A 76 -0.43 -2.91 25.02
CA ALA A 76 -0.76 -3.28 26.40
C ALA A 76 -1.66 -2.25 27.09
N ASN A 77 -1.47 -0.97 26.78
CA ASN A 77 -2.22 0.13 27.39
C ASN A 77 -3.17 0.71 26.34
N PRO A 78 -4.50 0.62 26.53
CA PRO A 78 -5.46 1.15 25.56
C PRO A 78 -5.35 2.68 25.46
N GLY A 79 -5.42 3.19 24.23
CA GLY A 79 -5.45 4.63 23.97
C GLY A 79 -6.87 5.22 24.02
N LEU A 80 -6.97 6.51 24.28
CA LEU A 80 -8.22 7.29 24.18
C LEU A 80 -8.17 8.19 22.94
N MET A 81 -9.27 8.24 22.19
CA MET A 81 -9.40 9.08 20.98
C MET A 81 -10.75 9.79 20.97
N ILE A 82 -10.75 11.04 20.51
CA ILE A 82 -11.98 11.83 20.30
C ILE A 82 -12.38 11.85 18.82
N ARG A 83 -13.67 12.09 18.57
CA ARG A 83 -14.30 12.33 17.26
C ARG A 83 -15.13 13.61 17.35
N PRO A 84 -15.36 14.35 16.25
CA PRO A 84 -14.98 14.08 14.86
C PRO A 84 -13.53 14.49 14.52
N LYS A 85 -12.96 13.90 13.46
CA LYS A 85 -11.62 14.26 12.94
C LYS A 85 -11.77 14.97 11.59
N VAL A 86 -11.61 16.29 11.57
CA VAL A 86 -11.73 17.11 10.35
C VAL A 86 -10.54 18.05 10.30
N GLY A 87 -9.64 17.86 9.33
CA GLY A 87 -8.40 18.64 9.23
C GLY A 87 -7.35 18.17 10.23
N SER A 88 -7.05 18.98 11.25
CA SER A 88 -6.11 18.59 12.31
C SER A 88 -6.74 17.54 13.24
N ALA A 89 -5.91 16.60 13.71
CA ALA A 89 -6.41 15.38 14.34
C ALA A 89 -7.10 15.57 15.70
N LEU A 90 -6.89 16.71 16.37
CA LEU A 90 -7.32 16.97 17.76
C LEU A 90 -7.88 18.37 18.01
N GLU A 91 -7.91 19.26 17.02
CA GLU A 91 -8.43 20.61 17.19
C GLU A 91 -9.82 20.71 16.57
N ILE A 92 -10.75 21.31 17.32
CA ILE A 92 -12.11 21.56 16.85
C ILE A 92 -12.32 23.06 17.00
N VAL A 93 -12.19 23.75 15.87
CA VAL A 93 -12.37 25.21 15.80
C VAL A 93 -13.50 25.49 14.83
N PHE A 94 -14.55 26.13 15.32
CA PHE A 94 -15.69 26.58 14.55
C PHE A 94 -16.34 27.79 15.21
N ASN A 95 -17.20 28.48 14.48
CA ASN A 95 -17.99 29.58 14.99
C ASN A 95 -19.41 29.09 15.26
N LYS A 96 -19.88 29.20 16.51
CA LYS A 96 -21.24 28.77 16.91
C LYS A 96 -22.34 29.47 16.10
N SER A 97 -22.12 30.71 15.68
CA SER A 97 -23.10 31.50 14.94
C SER A 97 -23.16 31.16 13.44
N ASP A 98 -22.12 30.50 12.89
CA ASP A 98 -22.04 30.16 11.47
C ASP A 98 -22.20 28.64 11.28
N ALA A 99 -23.32 28.24 10.69
CA ALA A 99 -23.64 26.84 10.42
C ALA A 99 -22.64 26.15 9.48
N GLN A 100 -22.09 26.88 8.50
CA GLN A 100 -21.14 26.31 7.53
C GLN A 100 -19.79 25.99 8.19
N SER A 101 -19.44 26.74 9.25
CA SER A 101 -18.17 26.54 9.95
C SER A 101 -18.05 25.18 10.63
N TYR A 102 -19.17 24.61 11.11
CA TYR A 102 -19.16 23.31 11.81
C TYR A 102 -19.82 22.15 11.05
N GLU A 103 -20.41 22.42 9.88
CA GLU A 103 -21.07 21.44 9.03
C GLU A 103 -20.19 20.19 8.80
N LYS A 104 -18.90 20.40 8.51
CA LYS A 104 -17.93 19.30 8.29
C LYS A 104 -17.78 18.39 9.51
N TYR A 105 -17.78 18.95 10.72
CA TYR A 105 -17.70 18.18 11.95
C TYR A 105 -18.98 17.37 12.19
N VAL A 106 -20.15 17.96 11.91
CA VAL A 106 -21.45 17.29 12.04
C VAL A 106 -21.55 16.13 11.06
N ILE A 107 -21.22 16.34 9.79
CA ILE A 107 -21.23 15.28 8.78
C ILE A 107 -20.26 14.14 9.15
N ALA A 108 -19.06 14.48 9.63
CA ALA A 108 -18.09 13.47 10.06
C ALA A 108 -18.59 12.67 11.28
N LEU A 109 -19.27 13.32 12.22
CA LEU A 109 -19.82 12.67 13.40
C LEU A 109 -21.03 11.79 13.05
N ASP A 110 -21.94 12.30 12.22
CA ASP A 110 -23.09 11.55 11.70
C ASP A 110 -22.64 10.26 11.00
N ASN A 111 -21.69 10.36 10.07
CA ASN A 111 -21.13 9.20 9.39
C ASN A 111 -20.46 8.19 10.34
N PHE A 112 -19.80 8.68 11.40
CA PHE A 112 -19.20 7.81 12.41
C PHE A 112 -20.26 7.08 13.26
N LEU A 113 -21.39 7.73 13.52
CA LEU A 113 -22.47 7.21 14.35
C LEU A 113 -23.47 6.31 13.60
N LYS A 114 -23.49 6.30 12.26
CA LYS A 114 -24.38 5.41 11.46
C LYS A 114 -24.39 3.94 11.92
N PRO A 115 -23.24 3.30 12.23
CA PRO A 115 -23.24 1.91 12.72
C PRO A 115 -23.87 1.72 14.11
N TYR A 116 -24.12 2.82 14.84
CA TYR A 116 -24.71 2.83 16.19
C TYR A 116 -26.22 3.10 16.18
N GLU A 117 -26.87 3.16 15.02
CA GLU A 117 -28.33 3.25 14.92
C GLU A 117 -28.99 1.99 15.52
N ASP A 118 -30.09 2.19 16.26
CA ASP A 118 -30.78 1.13 17.00
C ASP A 118 -31.14 -0.08 16.12
N LEU A 119 -31.59 0.17 14.88
CA LEU A 119 -31.94 -0.90 13.95
C LEU A 119 -30.73 -1.77 13.58
N GLN A 120 -29.56 -1.17 13.38
CA GLN A 120 -28.34 -1.89 13.04
C GLN A 120 -27.78 -2.64 14.25
N GLN A 121 -27.85 -2.02 15.43
CA GLN A 121 -27.42 -2.64 16.68
C GLN A 121 -28.31 -3.82 17.06
N ALA A 122 -29.64 -3.70 16.89
CA ALA A 122 -30.58 -4.79 17.17
C ALA A 122 -30.37 -6.01 16.26
N GLN A 123 -29.86 -5.80 15.04
CA GLN A 123 -29.56 -6.88 14.10
C GLN A 123 -28.23 -7.59 14.39
N LYS A 124 -27.22 -6.87 14.88
CA LYS A 124 -25.84 -7.39 15.02
C LYS A 124 -25.44 -7.77 16.44
N ASN A 125 -26.03 -7.13 17.43
CA ASN A 125 -25.61 -7.25 18.82
C ASN A 125 -26.58 -8.13 19.62
N VAL A 126 -26.04 -8.76 20.67
CA VAL A 126 -26.82 -9.51 21.65
C VAL A 126 -26.97 -8.71 22.95
N LEU A 127 -28.02 -9.01 23.72
CA LEU A 127 -28.25 -8.34 25.00
C LEU A 127 -27.25 -8.84 26.05
N CYS A 128 -26.36 -7.96 26.49
CA CYS A 128 -25.37 -8.27 27.54
C CYS A 128 -25.94 -8.09 28.95
N GLN A 129 -25.54 -8.97 29.89
CA GLN A 129 -25.87 -8.81 31.31
C GLN A 129 -24.95 -7.79 31.98
N ARG A 130 -25.52 -6.84 32.72
CA ARG A 130 -24.75 -5.81 33.43
C ARG A 130 -23.83 -6.42 34.48
N GLY A 131 -22.58 -5.98 34.50
CA GLY A 131 -21.60 -6.37 35.52
C GLY A 131 -20.97 -7.76 35.33
N LYS A 132 -21.25 -8.44 34.21
CA LYS A 132 -20.62 -9.70 33.84
C LYS A 132 -19.83 -9.56 32.55
N TYR A 133 -18.71 -10.27 32.46
CA TYR A 133 -17.98 -10.41 31.21
C TYR A 133 -18.80 -11.23 30.22
N PHE A 134 -18.80 -10.80 28.96
CA PHE A 134 -19.34 -11.58 27.86
C PHE A 134 -18.20 -12.44 27.29
N ASN A 135 -18.23 -13.74 27.59
CA ASN A 135 -17.27 -14.69 27.03
C ASN A 135 -17.75 -15.11 25.65
N GLN A 136 -16.98 -14.80 24.62
CA GLN A 136 -17.20 -15.31 23.28
C GLN A 136 -16.60 -16.72 23.22
N ASN A 137 -17.31 -17.64 22.56
CA ASN A 137 -16.74 -18.96 22.29
C ASN A 137 -15.60 -18.80 21.28
N ASP A 138 -14.48 -19.48 21.53
CA ASP A 138 -13.34 -19.58 20.63
C ASP A 138 -13.73 -20.28 19.30
#